data_AF-A0A8J1YQV3-F1
#
_entry.id   AF-A0A8J1YQV3-F1
#
_cell.length_a   1.000
_cell.length_b   1.000
_cell.length_c   1.000
_cell.angle_alpha   90.00
_cell.angle_beta   90.00
_cell.angle_gamma   90.00
#
_symmetry.space_group_name_H-M   'P 1'
#
loop_
_entity.id
_entity.type
_entity.pdbx_description
1 polymer ?
#
loop_
_entity_poly.entity_id
_entity_poly.type
_entity_poly.pdbx_seq_one_letter_code
_entity_poly.pdbx_strand_id
1 'polypeptide(L)'
;MSPAGKASLPSNHRSFTPRPPRSADERLPTLYRALTDQVDDGYFQNAIKTFLALDASSTSAFQTLFFLNLHTDDYQAALDLLANAPSSSPLDFEKSYCLYRLHREKEAAVILMGLVERGRKELHLEAQVRYRLGEYKKAQELYDELLAGCDSYSPEHPDILTNISATTVHHDFLSHLYHSYLSVPPPPDLGSETPARIPSSGDLESYVPSLPAGWAKRGLENVKKVAPEKDAKKEKSKGKVRHKLPKGVAPGKPFTEDPDRWLPLRQRSSYIVNMSRKKGGNLSMGTGMTQGSTSTAVNAPGGGDGGGGKSKKGKKK
;
A
#
# COMPACT_ATOMS: atom_id res chain seq x y z
N MET A 1 -58.89 -38.01 29.51
CA MET A 1 -57.79 -38.01 28.53
C MET A 1 -56.76 -36.99 29.00
N SER A 2 -55.63 -37.44 29.57
CA SER A 2 -54.57 -36.55 30.06
C SER A 2 -53.46 -36.45 29.00
N PRO A 3 -52.93 -35.26 28.69
CA PRO A 3 -51.85 -35.11 27.72
C PRO A 3 -50.52 -35.54 28.34
N ALA A 4 -49.78 -36.42 27.64
CA ALA A 4 -48.48 -36.88 28.09
C ALA A 4 -47.44 -35.75 28.12
N GLY A 5 -46.76 -35.57 29.25
CA GLY A 5 -45.63 -34.66 29.38
C GLY A 5 -44.46 -35.13 28.51
N LYS A 6 -43.91 -34.25 27.68
CA LYS A 6 -42.72 -34.55 26.88
C LYS A 6 -41.48 -34.47 27.78
N ALA A 7 -40.82 -35.60 28.00
CA ALA A 7 -39.53 -35.63 28.67
C ALA A 7 -38.47 -34.89 27.84
N SER A 8 -37.82 -33.89 28.44
CA SER A 8 -36.67 -33.20 27.86
C SER A 8 -35.41 -34.07 28.01
N LEU A 9 -34.78 -34.42 26.90
CA LEU A 9 -33.49 -35.11 26.92
C LEU A 9 -32.38 -34.20 27.52
N PRO A 10 -31.50 -34.73 28.38
CA PRO A 10 -30.43 -33.93 28.97
C PRO A 10 -29.36 -33.58 27.92
N SER A 11 -28.98 -32.30 27.86
CA SER A 11 -27.95 -31.82 26.94
C SER A 11 -26.55 -32.20 27.44
N ASN A 12 -25.99 -33.29 26.90
CA ASN A 12 -24.66 -33.81 27.21
C ASN A 12 -23.50 -32.95 26.64
N HIS A 13 -23.50 -31.65 26.88
CA HIS A 13 -22.32 -30.81 26.66
C HIS A 13 -21.36 -30.98 27.84
N ARG A 14 -20.36 -31.86 27.68
CA ARG A 14 -19.23 -31.94 28.61
C ARG A 14 -18.49 -30.60 28.61
N SER A 15 -18.38 -29.98 29.79
CA SER A 15 -17.60 -28.76 29.97
C SER A 15 -16.14 -28.99 29.58
N PHE A 16 -15.62 -28.17 28.66
CA PHE A 16 -14.21 -28.24 28.27
C PHE A 16 -13.31 -27.79 29.43
N THR A 17 -12.65 -28.74 30.08
CA THR A 17 -11.55 -28.47 31.00
C THR A 17 -10.25 -28.38 30.19
N PRO A 18 -9.58 -27.22 30.12
CA PRO A 18 -8.29 -27.13 29.44
C PRO A 18 -7.28 -28.07 30.10
N ARG A 19 -6.45 -28.74 29.29
CA ARG A 19 -5.34 -29.57 29.80
C ARG A 19 -4.32 -28.67 30.51
N PRO A 20 -3.66 -29.17 31.58
CA PRO A 20 -2.57 -28.42 32.21
C PRO A 20 -1.46 -28.12 31.18
N PRO A 21 -0.71 -27.02 31.36
CA PRO A 21 0.43 -26.72 30.50
C PRO A 21 1.46 -27.86 30.58
N ARG A 22 2.04 -28.23 29.44
CA ARG A 22 3.21 -29.13 29.38
C ARG A 22 4.39 -28.53 30.15
N SER A 23 5.32 -29.38 30.58
CA SER A 23 6.56 -28.98 31.25
C SER A 23 7.40 -28.04 30.37
N ALA A 24 8.27 -27.23 31.00
CA ALA A 24 9.13 -26.30 30.28
C ALA A 24 10.02 -27.03 29.25
N ASP A 25 10.61 -28.15 29.65
CA ASP A 25 11.55 -28.95 28.84
C ASP A 25 10.92 -29.50 27.55
N GLU A 26 9.62 -29.83 27.55
CA GLU A 26 8.89 -30.24 26.34
C GLU A 26 8.49 -29.04 25.46
N ARG A 27 8.23 -27.88 26.08
CA ARG A 27 7.72 -26.68 25.40
C ARG A 27 8.82 -25.91 24.71
N LEU A 28 9.96 -25.70 25.37
CA LEU A 28 11.04 -24.86 24.86
C LEU A 28 11.56 -25.32 23.48
N PRO A 29 11.92 -26.60 23.25
CA PRO A 29 12.38 -27.05 21.92
C PRO A 29 11.32 -26.86 20.83
N THR A 30 10.04 -27.08 21.19
CA THR A 30 8.91 -26.88 20.27
C THR A 30 8.74 -25.39 19.90
N LEU A 31 8.89 -24.49 20.88
CA LEU A 31 8.80 -23.04 20.68
C LEU A 31 9.99 -22.48 19.90
N TYR A 32 11.23 -22.92 20.19
CA TYR A 32 12.40 -22.52 19.41
C TYR A 32 12.30 -22.97 17.96
N ARG A 33 11.86 -24.21 17.70
CA ARG A 33 11.63 -24.67 16.33
C ARG A 33 10.50 -23.88 15.63
N ALA A 34 9.41 -23.60 16.34
CA ALA A 34 8.34 -22.77 15.79
C ALA A 34 8.82 -21.34 15.49
N LEU A 35 9.75 -20.80 16.29
CA LEU A 35 10.35 -19.48 16.08
C LEU A 35 11.28 -19.48 14.86
N THR A 36 12.12 -20.50 14.65
CA THR A 36 12.95 -20.61 13.44
C THR A 36 12.09 -20.74 12.20
N ASP A 37 11.13 -21.69 12.19
CA ASP A 37 10.21 -21.90 11.07
C ASP A 37 9.45 -20.58 10.73
N GLN A 38 9.08 -19.78 11.73
CA GLN A 38 8.42 -18.47 11.55
C GLN A 38 9.33 -17.35 11.04
N VAL A 39 10.62 -17.36 11.40
CA VAL A 39 11.60 -16.37 10.91
C VAL A 39 11.96 -16.68 9.45
N ASP A 40 12.19 -17.94 9.13
CA ASP A 40 12.55 -18.40 7.77
C ASP A 40 11.39 -18.17 6.78
N ASP A 41 10.13 -18.41 7.19
CA ASP A 41 8.94 -18.10 6.40
C ASP A 41 8.56 -16.59 6.38
N GLY A 42 9.27 -15.74 7.14
CA GLY A 42 9.01 -14.29 7.21
C GLY A 42 7.76 -13.87 8.01
N TYR A 43 7.22 -14.75 8.86
CA TYR A 43 6.09 -14.47 9.75
C TYR A 43 6.50 -13.72 11.03
N PHE A 44 7.27 -12.64 10.90
CA PHE A 44 7.88 -11.90 12.03
C PHE A 44 6.89 -11.48 13.14
N GLN A 45 5.67 -11.07 12.77
CA GLN A 45 4.60 -10.71 13.72
C GLN A 45 4.08 -11.89 14.57
N ASN A 46 4.28 -13.13 14.12
CA ASN A 46 4.01 -14.33 14.91
C ASN A 46 5.25 -14.77 15.68
N ALA A 47 6.44 -14.59 15.10
CA ALA A 47 7.73 -14.80 15.76
C ALA A 47 7.88 -13.94 17.03
N ILE A 48 7.44 -12.67 17.02
CA ILE A 48 7.42 -11.84 18.24
C ILE A 48 6.53 -12.46 19.34
N LYS A 49 5.37 -13.01 18.98
CA LYS A 49 4.43 -13.61 19.95
C LYS A 49 4.94 -14.93 20.52
N THR A 50 5.62 -15.76 19.71
CA THR A 50 6.25 -16.99 20.18
C THR A 50 7.49 -16.69 21.01
N PHE A 51 8.27 -15.68 20.63
CA PHE A 51 9.40 -15.17 21.39
C PHE A 51 8.99 -14.62 22.77
N LEU A 52 7.92 -13.83 22.87
CA LEU A 52 7.39 -13.34 24.15
C LEU A 52 6.84 -14.46 25.07
N ALA A 53 6.73 -15.70 24.58
CA ALA A 53 6.40 -16.89 25.37
C ALA A 53 7.65 -17.70 25.79
N LEU A 54 8.86 -17.24 25.43
CA LEU A 54 10.15 -17.75 25.89
C LEU A 54 10.70 -16.87 27.03
N ASP A 55 11.73 -17.36 27.72
CA ASP A 55 12.46 -16.56 28.71
C ASP A 55 13.36 -15.52 28.00
N ALA A 56 13.29 -14.28 28.46
CA ALA A 56 13.87 -13.10 27.81
C ALA A 56 15.25 -12.69 28.36
N SER A 57 15.79 -13.39 29.37
CA SER A 57 16.98 -12.94 30.12
C SER A 57 18.34 -13.03 29.39
N SER A 58 18.40 -13.47 28.13
CA SER A 58 19.65 -13.71 27.39
C SER A 58 20.01 -12.60 26.41
N THR A 59 21.31 -12.34 26.20
CA THR A 59 21.82 -11.46 25.13
C THR A 59 21.34 -11.90 23.74
N SER A 60 21.23 -13.21 23.50
CA SER A 60 20.66 -13.72 22.25
C SER A 60 19.17 -13.38 22.13
N ALA A 61 18.44 -13.37 23.25
CA ALA A 61 17.02 -13.02 23.28
C ALA A 61 16.82 -11.54 22.92
N PHE A 62 17.65 -10.65 23.48
CA PHE A 62 17.73 -9.24 23.06
C PHE A 62 18.00 -9.08 21.55
N GLN A 63 19.00 -9.79 21.01
CA GLN A 63 19.35 -9.72 19.58
C GLN A 63 18.22 -10.22 18.69
N THR A 64 17.54 -11.32 19.05
CA THR A 64 16.38 -11.83 18.31
C THR A 64 15.22 -10.84 18.34
N LEU A 65 14.88 -10.27 19.50
CA LEU A 65 13.78 -9.31 19.59
C LEU A 65 14.08 -8.01 18.83
N PHE A 66 15.32 -7.51 18.90
CA PHE A 66 15.77 -6.36 18.11
C PHE A 66 15.63 -6.62 16.60
N PHE A 67 16.15 -7.76 16.13
CA PHE A 67 16.03 -8.19 14.73
C PHE A 67 14.56 -8.27 14.28
N LEU A 68 13.68 -8.87 15.09
CA LEU A 68 12.26 -8.96 14.78
C LEU A 68 11.58 -7.58 14.71
N ASN A 69 11.92 -6.65 15.61
CA ASN A 69 11.39 -5.28 15.60
C ASN A 69 11.84 -4.52 14.34
N LEU A 70 13.11 -4.65 13.93
CA LEU A 70 13.59 -4.08 12.66
C LEU A 70 12.82 -4.66 11.45
N HIS A 71 12.64 -5.99 11.39
CA HIS A 71 11.91 -6.65 10.30
C HIS A 71 10.40 -6.42 10.29
N THR A 72 9.83 -5.89 11.37
CA THR A 72 8.42 -5.46 11.46
C THR A 72 8.22 -3.96 11.30
N ASP A 73 9.29 -3.22 10.98
CA ASP A 73 9.33 -1.75 10.91
C ASP A 73 8.97 -1.02 12.23
N ASP A 74 9.04 -1.70 13.38
CA ASP A 74 8.82 -1.08 14.71
C ASP A 74 10.12 -0.51 15.29
N TYR A 75 10.57 0.58 14.68
CA TYR A 75 11.80 1.27 15.07
C TYR A 75 11.70 2.00 16.41
N GLN A 76 10.50 2.25 16.93
CA GLN A 76 10.32 2.83 18.28
C GLN A 76 10.57 1.75 19.33
N ALA A 77 9.92 0.58 19.22
CA ALA A 77 10.18 -0.54 20.11
C ALA A 77 11.64 -1.02 20.02
N ALA A 78 12.27 -0.91 18.85
CA ALA A 78 13.71 -1.14 18.68
C ALA A 78 14.58 -0.15 19.48
N LEU A 79 14.26 1.16 19.45
CA LEU A 79 14.98 2.17 20.24
C LEU A 79 14.80 2.00 21.75
N ASP A 80 13.58 1.72 22.22
CA ASP A 80 13.29 1.49 23.63
C ASP A 80 14.01 0.24 24.16
N LEU A 81 14.14 -0.79 23.32
CA LEU A 81 14.92 -1.98 23.61
C LEU A 81 16.42 -1.66 23.69
N LEU A 82 16.98 -0.87 22.77
CA LEU A 82 18.39 -0.44 22.81
C LEU A 82 18.74 0.33 24.10
N ALA A 83 17.80 1.07 24.69
CA ALA A 83 18.01 1.77 25.97
C ALA A 83 18.25 0.83 27.16
N ASN A 84 17.84 -0.44 27.05
CA ASN A 84 17.97 -1.48 28.07
C ASN A 84 18.92 -2.61 27.64
N ALA A 85 19.90 -2.32 26.77
CA ALA A 85 20.79 -3.31 26.20
C ALA A 85 21.65 -4.04 27.26
N PRO A 86 21.76 -5.38 27.21
CA PRO A 86 22.54 -6.16 28.18
C PRO A 86 24.06 -6.08 27.95
N SER A 87 24.50 -5.54 26.81
CA SER A 87 25.91 -5.40 26.44
C SER A 87 26.40 -3.98 26.64
N SER A 88 27.55 -3.80 27.29
CA SER A 88 28.24 -2.51 27.44
C SER A 88 28.89 -1.97 26.14
N SER A 89 28.75 -2.67 25.01
CA SER A 89 29.21 -2.18 23.72
C SER A 89 28.29 -1.05 23.24
N PRO A 90 28.82 0.07 22.73
CA PRO A 90 27.99 1.12 22.15
C PRO A 90 27.25 0.59 20.91
N LEU A 91 25.92 0.63 20.94
CA LEU A 91 25.03 0.27 19.82
C LEU A 91 24.59 1.55 19.06
N ASP A 92 25.53 2.47 18.90
CA ASP A 92 25.28 3.82 18.37
C ASP A 92 24.96 3.81 16.87
N PHE A 93 25.49 2.83 16.12
CA PHE A 93 25.10 2.60 14.73
C PHE A 93 23.64 2.14 14.63
N GLU A 94 23.25 1.13 15.41
CA GLU A 94 21.91 0.57 15.47
C GLU A 94 20.88 1.63 15.90
N LYS A 95 21.24 2.47 16.88
CA LYS A 95 20.44 3.61 17.33
C LYS A 95 20.29 4.68 16.25
N SER A 96 21.39 5.04 15.57
CA SER A 96 21.38 5.98 14.44
C SER A 96 20.52 5.48 13.28
N TYR A 97 20.58 4.17 12.99
CA TYR A 97 19.78 3.53 11.96
C TYR A 97 18.28 3.63 12.28
N CYS A 98 17.88 3.30 13.52
CA CYS A 98 16.47 3.42 13.93
C CYS A 98 15.98 4.88 13.86
N LEU A 99 16.79 5.86 14.30
CA LEU A 99 16.46 7.28 14.18
C LEU A 99 16.31 7.74 12.72
N TYR A 100 17.18 7.27 11.81
CA TYR A 100 17.07 7.53 10.37
C TYR A 100 15.79 6.93 9.78
N ARG A 101 15.44 5.69 10.13
CA ARG A 101 14.18 5.05 9.71
C ARG A 101 12.93 5.76 10.25
N LEU A 102 13.06 6.45 11.39
CA LEU A 102 12.00 7.27 12.01
C LEU A 102 11.95 8.73 11.52
N HIS A 103 12.71 9.11 10.50
CA HIS A 103 12.79 10.49 10.01
C HIS A 103 13.24 11.50 11.09
N ARG A 104 14.22 11.08 11.92
CA ARG A 104 14.88 11.89 12.95
C ARG A 104 16.34 12.13 12.57
N GLU A 105 16.58 12.56 11.33
CA GLU A 105 17.90 12.66 10.71
C GLU A 105 18.87 13.56 11.49
N LYS A 106 18.36 14.64 12.12
CA LYS A 106 19.17 15.54 12.95
C LYS A 106 19.78 14.83 14.17
N GLU A 107 19.03 13.94 14.81
CA GLU A 107 19.50 13.17 15.97
C GLU A 107 20.44 12.05 15.54
N ALA A 108 20.12 11.35 14.44
CA ALA A 108 21.01 10.37 13.84
C ALA A 108 22.38 10.98 13.46
N ALA A 109 22.38 12.18 12.86
CA ALA A 109 23.60 12.88 12.48
C ALA A 109 24.51 13.22 13.69
N VAL A 110 23.92 13.60 14.83
CA VAL A 110 24.69 13.90 16.06
C VAL A 110 25.39 12.65 16.59
N ILE A 111 24.71 11.50 16.60
CA ILE A 111 25.30 10.24 17.05
C ILE A 111 26.39 9.77 16.07
N LEU A 112 26.14 9.83 14.77
CA LEU A 112 27.12 9.43 13.73
C LEU A 112 28.40 10.28 13.75
N MET A 113 28.29 11.58 14.07
CA MET A 113 29.45 12.45 14.26
C MET A 113 30.25 12.16 15.53
N GLY A 114 29.69 11.46 16.51
CA GLY A 114 30.35 11.06 17.75
C GLY A 114 31.07 9.71 17.70
N LEU A 115 30.93 8.95 16.61
CA LEU A 115 31.56 7.63 16.45
C LEU A 115 33.08 7.75 16.27
N VAL A 116 33.83 7.06 17.15
CA VAL A 116 35.30 7.00 17.11
C VAL A 116 35.81 6.15 15.95
N GLU A 117 35.15 5.01 15.70
CA GLU A 117 35.43 4.13 14.57
C GLU A 117 34.29 4.22 13.55
N ARG A 118 34.64 4.38 12.28
CA ARG A 118 33.70 4.54 11.16
C ARG A 118 34.10 3.58 10.04
N GLY A 119 33.33 2.53 9.85
CA GLY A 119 33.45 1.62 8.72
C GLY A 119 32.56 2.05 7.54
N ARG A 120 32.48 1.18 6.52
CA ARG A 120 31.63 1.40 5.34
C ARG A 120 30.16 1.63 5.71
N LYS A 121 29.62 0.84 6.65
CA LYS A 121 28.19 0.92 7.02
C LYS A 121 27.85 2.26 7.68
N GLU A 122 28.74 2.79 8.52
CA GLU A 122 28.63 4.11 9.15
C GLU A 122 28.69 5.22 8.11
N LEU A 123 29.66 5.16 7.17
CA LEU A 123 29.80 6.11 6.07
C LEU A 123 28.54 6.12 5.17
N HIS A 124 28.01 4.95 4.82
CA HIS A 124 26.78 4.82 4.04
C HIS A 124 25.57 5.46 4.75
N LEU A 125 25.41 5.19 6.05
CA LEU A 125 24.30 5.74 6.82
C LEU A 125 24.44 7.26 7.00
N GLU A 126 25.65 7.78 7.21
CA GLU A 126 25.84 9.23 7.25
C GLU A 126 25.56 9.87 5.90
N ALA A 127 26.05 9.32 4.78
CA ALA A 127 25.78 9.88 3.46
C ALA A 127 24.27 9.97 3.16
N GLN A 128 23.50 8.95 3.56
CA GLN A 128 22.03 8.94 3.49
C GLN A 128 21.37 10.00 4.40
N VAL A 129 21.86 10.15 5.63
CA VAL A 129 21.38 11.17 6.58
C VAL A 129 21.68 12.58 6.06
N ARG A 130 22.91 12.84 5.60
CA ARG A 130 23.34 14.12 5.01
C ARG A 130 22.50 14.49 3.77
N TYR A 131 22.23 13.52 2.90
CA TYR A 131 21.36 13.71 1.73
C TYR A 131 19.96 14.19 2.12
N ARG A 132 19.34 13.54 3.12
CA ARG A 132 18.00 13.93 3.60
C ARG A 132 17.98 15.28 4.32
N LEU A 133 19.09 15.68 4.95
CA LEU A 133 19.27 17.00 5.54
C LEU A 133 19.52 18.11 4.49
N GLY A 134 19.62 17.77 3.20
CA GLY A 134 19.95 18.71 2.13
C GLY A 134 21.43 19.08 2.05
N GLU A 135 22.30 18.40 2.82
CA GLU A 135 23.75 18.62 2.84
C GLU A 135 24.42 17.86 1.67
N TYR A 136 23.91 18.05 0.44
CA TYR A 136 24.26 17.24 -0.74
C TYR A 136 25.76 17.18 -1.04
N LYS A 137 26.49 18.28 -0.81
CA LYS A 137 27.95 18.32 -0.98
C LYS A 137 28.67 17.33 -0.05
N LYS A 138 28.33 17.31 1.25
CA LYS A 138 28.94 16.36 2.20
C LYS A 138 28.51 14.92 1.93
N ALA A 139 27.26 14.73 1.49
CA ALA A 139 26.78 13.41 1.08
C ALA A 139 27.56 12.90 -0.14
N GLN A 140 27.86 13.76 -1.11
CA GLN A 140 28.69 13.44 -2.26
C GLN A 140 30.13 13.08 -1.84
N GLU A 141 30.77 13.91 -1.01
CA GLU A 141 32.12 13.64 -0.46
C GLU A 141 32.22 12.24 0.19
N LEU A 142 31.21 11.85 0.99
CA LEU A 142 31.13 10.53 1.62
C LEU A 142 30.88 9.38 0.63
N TYR A 143 30.07 9.60 -0.42
CA TYR A 143 29.86 8.59 -1.45
C TYR A 143 31.07 8.42 -2.38
N ASP A 144 31.80 9.50 -2.67
CA ASP A 144 33.06 9.44 -3.44
C ASP A 144 34.14 8.69 -2.66
N GLU A 145 34.23 8.88 -1.33
CA GLU A 145 35.09 8.07 -0.44
C GLU A 145 34.70 6.57 -0.48
N LEU A 146 33.40 6.28 -0.34
CA LEU A 146 32.87 4.91 -0.43
C LEU A 146 33.16 4.24 -1.78
N LEU A 147 33.05 5.01 -2.88
CA LEU A 147 33.33 4.54 -4.23
C LEU A 147 34.83 4.28 -4.45
N ALA A 148 35.69 5.17 -3.96
CA ALA A 148 37.15 5.01 -4.06
C ALA A 148 37.64 3.74 -3.34
N GLY A 149 36.98 3.35 -2.25
CA GLY A 149 37.21 2.07 -1.56
C GLY A 149 36.39 0.89 -2.10
N CYS A 150 35.60 1.04 -3.17
CA CYS A 150 34.70 -0.01 -3.68
C CYS A 150 35.28 -0.74 -4.89
N ASP A 151 35.35 -2.07 -4.84
CA ASP A 151 35.62 -2.87 -6.04
C ASP A 151 34.42 -2.80 -7.02
N SER A 152 34.70 -2.76 -8.32
CA SER A 152 33.69 -2.73 -9.39
C SER A 152 32.81 -3.98 -9.43
N TYR A 153 33.27 -5.09 -8.84
CA TYR A 153 32.49 -6.32 -8.69
C TYR A 153 31.66 -6.37 -7.39
N SER A 154 31.79 -5.37 -6.52
CA SER A 154 31.00 -5.29 -5.28
C SER A 154 29.52 -5.06 -5.57
N PRO A 155 28.59 -5.74 -4.88
CA PRO A 155 27.15 -5.46 -5.01
C PRO A 155 26.79 -4.03 -4.55
N GLU A 156 27.62 -3.38 -3.73
CA GLU A 156 27.41 -1.99 -3.29
C GLU A 156 27.70 -0.95 -4.40
N HIS A 157 28.52 -1.30 -5.39
CA HIS A 157 29.01 -0.37 -6.42
C HIS A 157 27.88 0.33 -7.22
N PRO A 158 26.89 -0.37 -7.80
CA PRO A 158 25.78 0.29 -8.52
C PRO A 158 24.90 1.16 -7.63
N ASP A 159 24.74 0.79 -6.35
CA ASP A 159 23.94 1.56 -5.39
C ASP A 159 24.67 2.87 -5.04
N ILE A 160 25.98 2.83 -4.82
CA ILE A 160 26.82 4.03 -4.61
C ILE A 160 26.71 4.97 -5.82
N LEU A 161 26.91 4.47 -7.05
CA LEU A 161 26.80 5.29 -8.27
C LEU A 161 25.42 5.93 -8.44
N THR A 162 24.35 5.21 -8.10
CA THR A 162 22.97 5.73 -8.14
C THR A 162 22.79 6.88 -7.14
N ASN A 163 23.34 6.74 -5.94
CA ASN A 163 23.30 7.78 -4.91
C ASN A 163 24.19 8.99 -5.23
N ILE A 164 25.36 8.79 -5.87
CA ILE A 164 26.23 9.86 -6.39
C ILE A 164 25.50 10.67 -7.47
N SER A 165 24.81 10.00 -8.39
CA SER A 165 24.00 10.67 -9.41
C SER A 165 22.92 11.55 -8.79
N ALA A 166 22.19 11.04 -7.80
CA ALA A 166 21.17 11.79 -7.08
C ALA A 166 21.75 13.00 -6.30
N THR A 167 22.84 12.82 -5.55
CA THR A 167 23.52 13.92 -4.84
C THR A 167 24.02 14.99 -5.81
N THR A 168 24.63 14.60 -6.93
CA THR A 168 25.18 15.52 -7.93
C THR A 168 24.08 16.39 -8.55
N VAL A 169 22.96 15.78 -8.98
CA VAL A 169 21.81 16.51 -9.56
C VAL A 169 21.23 17.52 -8.58
N HIS A 170 21.08 17.15 -7.31
CA HIS A 170 20.58 18.07 -6.29
C HIS A 170 21.60 19.16 -5.91
N HIS A 171 22.89 18.85 -5.92
CA HIS A 171 23.95 19.82 -5.66
C HIS A 171 24.02 20.89 -6.77
N ASP A 172 24.06 20.47 -8.03
CA ASP A 172 24.07 21.36 -9.21
C ASP A 172 22.81 22.23 -9.30
N PHE A 173 21.65 21.67 -8.93
CA PHE A 173 20.42 22.44 -8.86
C PHE A 173 20.53 23.60 -7.86
N LEU A 174 21.08 23.37 -6.66
CA LEU A 174 21.23 24.42 -5.65
C LEU A 174 22.36 25.41 -5.97
N SER A 175 23.48 24.97 -6.56
CA SER A 175 24.60 25.86 -6.85
C SER A 175 24.35 26.73 -8.09
N HIS A 176 23.82 26.16 -9.17
CA HIS A 176 23.81 26.80 -10.48
C HIS A 176 22.41 26.97 -11.08
N LEU A 177 21.61 25.89 -11.15
CA LEU A 177 20.34 25.94 -11.87
C LEU A 177 19.31 26.87 -11.19
N TYR A 178 19.24 26.85 -9.86
CA TYR A 178 18.34 27.74 -9.11
C TYR A 178 18.65 29.23 -9.36
N HIS A 179 19.94 29.59 -9.35
CA HIS A 179 20.38 30.96 -9.63
C HIS A 179 20.18 31.35 -11.11
N SER A 180 20.30 30.41 -12.05
CA SER A 180 20.02 30.70 -13.46
C SER A 180 18.52 30.95 -13.68
N TYR A 181 17.62 30.14 -13.11
CA TYR A 181 16.18 30.38 -13.19
C TYR A 181 15.74 31.72 -12.60
N LEU A 182 16.37 32.17 -11.50
CA LEU A 182 16.09 33.50 -10.92
C LEU A 182 16.66 34.67 -11.74
N SER A 183 17.68 34.43 -12.57
CA SER A 183 18.32 35.48 -13.38
C SER A 183 17.76 35.61 -14.80
N VAL A 184 16.88 34.70 -15.24
CA VAL A 184 16.17 34.83 -16.52
C VAL A 184 15.22 36.03 -16.47
N PRO A 185 15.39 37.06 -17.34
CA PRO A 185 14.46 38.17 -17.41
C PRO A 185 13.09 37.68 -17.94
N PRO A 186 11.97 38.31 -17.52
CA PRO A 186 10.65 37.95 -18.03
C PRO A 186 10.60 38.10 -19.56
N PRO A 187 9.85 37.23 -20.26
CA PRO A 187 9.80 37.25 -21.72
C PRO A 187 9.27 38.60 -22.24
N PRO A 188 9.84 39.15 -23.32
CA PRO A 188 9.56 40.52 -23.78
C PRO A 188 8.14 40.71 -24.37
N ASP A 189 7.33 39.65 -24.45
CA ASP A 189 6.02 39.64 -25.11
C ASP A 189 4.83 39.76 -24.13
N LEU A 190 5.11 40.03 -22.85
CA LEU A 190 4.07 40.42 -21.88
C LEU A 190 4.09 41.94 -21.68
N GLY A 191 3.31 42.63 -22.51
CA GLY A 191 3.36 44.09 -22.64
C GLY A 191 3.02 44.88 -21.37
N SER A 192 4.00 45.67 -20.92
CA SER A 192 3.89 47.06 -20.43
C SER A 192 2.94 47.47 -19.28
N GLU A 193 2.02 46.65 -18.77
CA GLU A 193 1.04 47.10 -17.74
C GLU A 193 0.85 46.17 -16.53
N THR A 194 1.56 45.05 -16.42
CA THR A 194 1.64 44.33 -15.14
C THR A 194 2.75 44.94 -14.28
N PRO A 195 2.44 45.70 -13.20
CA PRO A 195 3.47 46.09 -12.25
C PRO A 195 4.11 44.83 -11.67
N ALA A 196 5.40 44.90 -11.32
CA ALA A 196 6.15 43.80 -10.73
C ALA A 196 5.56 43.40 -9.36
N ARG A 197 4.46 42.63 -9.39
CA ARG A 197 3.76 42.12 -8.23
C ARG A 197 4.63 41.05 -7.62
N ILE A 198 5.41 41.45 -6.62
CA ILE A 198 5.90 40.55 -5.59
C ILE A 198 4.67 39.82 -5.07
N PRO A 199 4.53 38.50 -5.28
CA PRO A 199 3.34 37.78 -4.85
C PRO A 199 3.23 37.90 -3.34
N SER A 200 2.07 38.36 -2.85
CA SER A 200 1.78 38.28 -1.42
C SER A 200 1.71 36.80 -1.03
N SER A 201 1.93 36.45 0.24
CA SER A 201 2.06 35.05 0.67
C SER A 201 0.88 34.15 0.30
N GLY A 202 -0.32 34.71 0.08
CA GLY A 202 -1.50 33.97 -0.41
C GLY A 202 -1.58 33.77 -1.93
N ASP A 203 -0.83 34.53 -2.75
CA ASP A 203 -0.82 34.37 -4.21
C ASP A 203 -0.06 33.10 -4.61
N LEU A 204 0.92 32.67 -3.80
CA LEU A 204 1.81 31.55 -4.10
C LEU A 204 1.08 30.19 -4.17
N GLU A 205 -0.01 30.02 -3.42
CA GLU A 205 -0.85 28.82 -3.46
C GLU A 205 -1.68 28.72 -4.76
N SER A 206 -1.91 29.83 -5.45
CA SER A 206 -2.63 29.86 -6.73
C SER A 206 -1.73 29.56 -7.94
N TYR A 207 -0.42 29.74 -7.80
CA TYR A 207 0.55 29.51 -8.86
C TYR A 207 0.96 28.02 -8.90
N VAL A 208 0.06 27.18 -9.38
CA VAL A 208 0.39 25.83 -9.83
C VAL A 208 0.76 25.93 -11.31
N PRO A 209 2.04 25.76 -11.72
CA PRO A 209 2.39 25.69 -13.13
C PRO A 209 1.61 24.54 -13.77
N SER A 210 0.83 24.82 -14.81
CA SER A 210 0.10 23.79 -15.52
C SER A 210 1.10 22.85 -16.20
N LEU A 211 1.40 21.73 -15.54
CA LEU A 211 2.24 20.67 -16.10
C LEU A 211 1.70 20.27 -17.48
N PRO A 212 2.57 20.06 -18.49
CA PRO A 212 2.12 19.60 -19.80
C PRO A 212 1.23 18.36 -19.65
N ALA A 213 0.03 18.40 -20.23
CA ALA A 213 -1.07 17.45 -19.96
C ALA A 213 -0.79 15.99 -20.36
N GLY A 214 0.43 15.67 -20.82
CA GLY A 214 0.88 14.33 -21.21
C GLY A 214 1.41 13.45 -20.07
N TRP A 215 1.84 13.99 -18.92
CA TRP A 215 2.48 13.19 -17.87
C TRP A 215 1.53 12.59 -16.81
N ALA A 216 0.30 13.09 -16.70
CA ALA A 216 -0.64 12.72 -15.63
C ALA A 216 -1.42 11.38 -15.85
N LYS A 217 -0.78 10.33 -16.40
CA LYS A 217 -1.37 8.98 -16.54
C LYS A 217 -0.43 7.82 -16.25
N ARG A 218 0.29 7.86 -15.12
CA ARG A 218 0.91 6.66 -14.52
C ARG A 218 1.15 6.84 -13.02
N GLY A 219 0.16 6.50 -12.20
CA GLY A 219 0.32 6.61 -10.74
C GLY A 219 -0.95 6.61 -9.90
N LEU A 220 -1.91 5.70 -10.14
CA LEU A 220 -2.92 5.38 -9.13
C LEU A 220 -3.49 3.96 -9.32
N GLU A 221 -2.80 2.97 -8.75
CA GLU A 221 -3.39 2.09 -7.72
C GLU A 221 -2.33 1.16 -7.14
N ASN A 222 -2.33 1.02 -5.82
CA ASN A 222 -1.28 0.40 -5.04
C ASN A 222 -1.77 -0.94 -4.45
N VAL A 223 -0.92 -1.96 -4.48
CA VAL A 223 -0.69 -2.94 -3.38
C VAL A 223 -1.86 -3.82 -2.85
N LYS A 224 -1.71 -5.13 -3.12
CA LYS A 224 -1.92 -6.34 -2.27
C LYS A 224 -3.21 -6.50 -1.42
N LYS A 225 -3.93 -7.63 -1.62
CA LYS A 225 -3.84 -8.89 -0.80
C LYS A 225 -4.87 -9.94 -1.30
N VAL A 226 -4.44 -11.15 -1.70
CA VAL A 226 -4.28 -12.44 -0.95
C VAL A 226 -5.56 -13.32 -0.91
N ALA A 227 -5.37 -14.64 -1.13
CA ALA A 227 -6.40 -15.70 -1.22
C ALA A 227 -6.81 -16.30 0.15
N PRO A 228 -7.77 -17.25 0.23
CA PRO A 228 -7.50 -18.70 -0.02
C PRO A 228 -8.60 -19.39 -0.90
N GLU A 229 -8.29 -20.30 -1.84
CA GLU A 229 -7.78 -21.68 -1.72
C GLU A 229 -8.85 -22.76 -1.40
N LYS A 230 -9.09 -23.67 -2.37
CA LYS A 230 -9.46 -25.09 -2.18
C LYS A 230 -9.10 -25.96 -3.39
N ASP A 231 -8.12 -26.85 -3.17
CA ASP A 231 -8.02 -28.25 -3.61
C ASP A 231 -8.02 -28.72 -5.09
N ALA A 232 -7.00 -29.55 -5.36
CA ALA A 232 -7.01 -30.79 -6.14
C ALA A 232 -6.96 -30.79 -7.69
N LYS A 233 -5.71 -30.79 -8.19
CA LYS A 233 -5.15 -31.66 -9.26
C LYS A 233 -6.05 -32.08 -10.45
N LYS A 234 -5.67 -31.62 -11.66
CA LYS A 234 -5.26 -32.51 -12.77
C LYS A 234 -4.64 -31.71 -13.92
N GLU A 235 -3.40 -32.05 -14.30
CA GLU A 235 -2.80 -31.59 -15.55
C GLU A 235 -3.55 -32.17 -16.76
N LYS A 236 -3.88 -31.33 -17.75
CA LYS A 236 -4.00 -31.73 -19.16
C LYS A 236 -3.49 -30.62 -20.08
N SER A 237 -2.97 -31.03 -21.23
CA SER A 237 -2.14 -30.27 -22.17
C SER A 237 -2.73 -28.95 -22.70
N LYS A 238 -1.85 -27.98 -22.96
CA LYS A 238 -2.17 -26.68 -23.58
C LYS A 238 -2.61 -26.85 -25.04
N GLY A 239 -3.92 -27.01 -25.27
CA GLY A 239 -4.52 -26.91 -26.60
C GLY A 239 -4.63 -25.45 -27.07
N LYS A 240 -4.23 -25.16 -28.32
CA LYS A 240 -4.33 -23.80 -28.91
C LYS A 240 -5.79 -23.31 -28.87
N VAL A 241 -6.02 -22.14 -28.28
CA VAL A 241 -7.35 -21.51 -28.22
C VAL A 241 -7.77 -21.09 -29.63
N ARG A 242 -8.64 -21.88 -30.27
CA ARG A 242 -9.33 -21.46 -31.49
C ARG A 242 -10.41 -20.46 -31.06
N HIS A 243 -10.26 -19.19 -31.46
CA HIS A 243 -11.30 -18.17 -31.25
C HIS A 243 -12.63 -18.68 -31.84
N LYS A 244 -13.61 -18.96 -30.97
CA LYS A 244 -14.97 -19.26 -31.41
C LYS A 244 -15.63 -17.96 -31.87
N LEU A 245 -16.40 -18.03 -32.95
CA LEU A 245 -17.22 -16.89 -33.39
C LEU A 245 -18.16 -16.45 -32.24
N PRO A 246 -18.57 -15.17 -32.20
CA PRO A 246 -19.50 -14.67 -31.21
C PRO A 246 -20.77 -15.52 -31.11
N LYS A 247 -21.26 -15.71 -29.89
CA LYS A 247 -22.34 -16.65 -29.56
C LYS A 247 -23.64 -16.22 -30.24
N GLY A 248 -23.95 -16.82 -31.40
CA GLY A 248 -25.11 -16.49 -32.23
C GLY A 248 -24.82 -16.35 -33.73
N VAL A 249 -23.55 -16.29 -34.14
CA VAL A 249 -23.17 -16.17 -35.56
C VAL A 249 -23.10 -17.54 -36.24
N ALA A 250 -23.88 -17.71 -37.31
CA ALA A 250 -23.79 -18.83 -38.25
C ALA A 250 -23.52 -18.28 -39.67
N PRO A 251 -22.73 -18.98 -40.51
CA PRO A 251 -22.43 -18.50 -41.86
C PRO A 251 -23.72 -18.37 -42.69
N GLY A 252 -23.93 -17.21 -43.31
CA GLY A 252 -25.07 -16.95 -44.20
C GLY A 252 -26.30 -16.29 -43.56
N LYS A 253 -26.29 -15.90 -42.27
CA LYS A 253 -27.30 -14.98 -41.70
C LYS A 253 -26.72 -13.59 -41.49
N PRO A 254 -27.46 -12.50 -41.78
CA PRO A 254 -27.02 -11.15 -41.46
C PRO A 254 -26.86 -11.02 -39.94
N PHE A 255 -25.65 -10.64 -39.52
CA PHE A 255 -25.34 -10.40 -38.12
C PHE A 255 -25.66 -8.94 -37.78
N THR A 256 -26.70 -8.71 -37.00
CA THR A 256 -26.99 -7.39 -36.43
C THR A 256 -26.07 -7.17 -35.24
N GLU A 257 -24.96 -6.45 -35.44
CA GLU A 257 -24.15 -5.96 -34.31
C GLU A 257 -25.00 -5.00 -33.45
N ASP A 258 -24.80 -5.02 -32.13
CA ASP A 258 -25.44 -4.08 -31.20
C ASP A 258 -24.95 -2.64 -31.51
N PRO A 259 -25.83 -1.71 -31.97
CA PRO A 259 -25.41 -0.37 -32.36
C PRO A 259 -24.87 0.45 -31.18
N ASP A 260 -25.18 0.08 -29.93
CA ASP A 260 -24.67 0.76 -28.73
C ASP A 260 -23.28 0.23 -28.30
N ARG A 261 -22.67 -0.69 -29.05
CA ARG A 261 -21.41 -1.35 -28.65
C ARG A 261 -20.22 -0.39 -28.48
N TRP A 262 -20.22 0.74 -29.18
CA TRP A 262 -19.19 1.79 -29.06
C TRP A 262 -19.40 2.70 -27.84
N LEU A 263 -20.61 2.74 -27.26
CA LEU A 263 -20.87 3.49 -26.04
C LEU A 263 -20.21 2.82 -24.82
N PRO A 264 -19.77 3.60 -23.81
CA PRO A 264 -19.39 3.10 -22.50
C PRO A 264 -20.46 2.16 -21.92
N LEU A 265 -20.05 1.06 -21.27
CA LEU A 265 -20.95 -0.03 -20.86
C LEU A 265 -22.19 0.44 -20.07
N ARG A 266 -22.05 1.48 -19.24
CA ARG A 266 -23.14 2.03 -18.42
C ARG A 266 -24.20 2.82 -19.21
N GLN A 267 -23.86 3.27 -20.42
CA GLN A 267 -24.74 4.05 -21.31
C GLN A 267 -25.45 3.17 -22.35
N ARG A 268 -25.12 1.87 -22.44
CA ARG A 268 -25.76 0.94 -23.39
C ARG A 268 -27.19 0.62 -22.96
N SER A 269 -28.12 0.63 -23.91
CA SER A 269 -29.52 0.20 -23.68
C SER A 269 -29.61 -1.18 -23.02
N SER A 270 -28.79 -2.14 -23.47
CA SER A 270 -28.70 -3.49 -22.91
C SER A 270 -28.25 -3.55 -21.44
N TYR A 271 -27.43 -2.60 -20.98
CA TYR A 271 -27.06 -2.48 -19.56
C TYR A 271 -28.20 -1.84 -18.75
N ILE A 272 -28.80 -0.77 -19.27
CA ILE A 272 -29.91 -0.04 -18.62
C ILE A 272 -31.11 -0.98 -18.39
N VAL A 273 -31.51 -1.77 -19.40
CA VAL A 273 -32.62 -2.73 -19.30
C VAL A 273 -32.30 -3.88 -18.33
N ASN A 274 -31.06 -4.35 -18.27
CA ASN A 274 -30.69 -5.38 -17.29
C ASN A 274 -30.61 -4.83 -15.86
N MET A 275 -30.22 -3.57 -15.67
CA MET A 275 -30.26 -2.91 -14.37
C MET A 275 -31.68 -2.61 -13.91
N SER A 276 -32.60 -2.20 -14.80
CA SER A 276 -34.02 -2.00 -14.45
C SER A 276 -34.73 -3.32 -14.14
N ARG A 277 -34.39 -4.42 -14.85
CA ARG A 277 -34.89 -5.77 -14.51
C ARG A 277 -34.34 -6.31 -13.19
N LYS A 278 -33.09 -5.99 -12.85
CA LYS A 278 -32.46 -6.43 -11.59
C LYS A 278 -32.90 -5.59 -10.38
N LYS A 279 -33.27 -4.33 -10.58
CA LYS A 279 -33.84 -3.44 -9.56
C LYS A 279 -35.36 -3.39 -9.72
N GLY A 280 -36.03 -4.44 -9.21
CA GLY A 280 -37.46 -4.72 -9.39
C GLY A 280 -38.35 -3.47 -9.35
N GLY A 281 -39.27 -3.38 -10.31
CA GLY A 281 -39.91 -2.14 -10.75
C GLY A 281 -40.61 -1.34 -9.66
N ASN A 282 -39.87 -0.42 -9.04
CA ASN A 282 -40.36 0.71 -8.24
C ASN A 282 -39.24 1.75 -8.05
N LEU A 283 -38.87 2.42 -9.14
CA LEU A 283 -38.23 3.74 -9.12
C LEU A 283 -38.74 4.53 -10.34
N SER A 284 -39.96 5.05 -10.19
CA SER A 284 -40.47 6.11 -11.05
C SER A 284 -39.66 7.39 -10.83
N MET A 285 -39.42 8.13 -11.91
CA MET A 285 -38.91 9.51 -11.99
C MET A 285 -37.65 9.90 -11.19
N GLY A 286 -36.68 10.43 -11.95
CA GLY A 286 -36.01 11.68 -11.57
C GLY A 286 -34.93 11.62 -10.51
N THR A 287 -33.69 11.39 -10.91
CA THR A 287 -32.56 12.29 -10.58
C THR A 287 -31.34 11.94 -11.42
N GLY A 288 -31.15 12.73 -12.48
CA GLY A 288 -30.04 12.64 -13.41
C GLY A 288 -29.81 14.00 -14.07
N MET A 289 -29.76 15.07 -13.27
CA MET A 289 -29.44 16.40 -13.78
C MET A 289 -27.94 16.49 -14.08
N THR A 290 -27.55 16.22 -15.32
CA THR A 290 -26.32 16.77 -15.89
C THR A 290 -26.68 17.67 -17.07
N GLN A 291 -26.36 18.96 -16.91
CA GLN A 291 -26.41 20.02 -17.92
C GLN A 291 -27.78 20.43 -18.49
N GLY A 292 -27.91 21.75 -18.69
CA GLY A 292 -29.12 22.35 -19.22
C GLY A 292 -29.22 22.20 -20.73
N SER A 293 -30.44 21.94 -21.19
CA SER A 293 -30.94 22.39 -22.49
C SER A 293 -32.44 22.65 -22.38
N THR A 294 -32.99 23.38 -23.34
CA THR A 294 -34.20 24.18 -23.18
C THR A 294 -35.52 23.41 -23.20
N SER A 295 -36.51 24.02 -22.54
CA SER A 295 -37.94 23.70 -22.51
C SER A 295 -38.57 23.18 -23.82
N THR A 296 -39.42 22.16 -23.72
CA THR A 296 -40.89 22.34 -23.88
C THR A 296 -41.64 21.08 -23.43
N ALA A 297 -42.84 21.26 -22.86
CA ALA A 297 -43.71 20.18 -22.41
C ALA A 297 -44.94 20.04 -23.30
N VAL A 298 -45.41 18.80 -23.53
CA VAL A 298 -46.70 18.50 -24.17
C VAL A 298 -47.36 17.28 -23.48
N ASN A 299 -48.70 17.30 -23.44
CA ASN A 299 -49.55 16.45 -22.60
C ASN A 299 -49.82 15.04 -23.16
N ALA A 300 -50.03 14.07 -22.22
CA ALA A 300 -51.06 13.00 -22.08
C ALA A 300 -51.82 12.39 -23.30
N PRO A 301 -52.55 11.24 -23.18
CA PRO A 301 -52.82 10.34 -22.02
C PRO A 301 -52.33 8.87 -22.30
N GLY A 302 -52.78 7.74 -21.71
CA GLY A 302 -53.77 7.40 -20.65
C GLY A 302 -53.98 5.86 -20.48
N GLY A 303 -54.76 5.44 -19.47
CA GLY A 303 -55.12 4.02 -19.15
C GLY A 303 -54.15 3.33 -18.17
N GLY A 304 -54.53 2.69 -17.06
CA GLY A 304 -55.73 1.88 -16.72
C GLY A 304 -55.29 0.40 -16.67
N ASP A 305 -55.52 -0.45 -15.65
CA ASP A 305 -56.54 -0.53 -14.59
C ASP A 305 -56.01 -1.32 -13.33
N GLY A 306 -56.83 -1.54 -12.28
CA GLY A 306 -56.49 -2.08 -10.95
C GLY A 306 -56.03 -3.56 -10.84
N GLY A 307 -55.99 -4.20 -9.66
CA GLY A 307 -56.28 -3.73 -8.30
C GLY A 307 -56.46 -4.90 -7.30
N GLY A 308 -56.12 -4.68 -6.01
CA GLY A 308 -56.62 -5.47 -4.85
C GLY A 308 -55.97 -6.84 -4.53
N GLY A 309 -55.91 -7.19 -3.22
CA GLY A 309 -55.71 -8.58 -2.78
C GLY A 309 -54.80 -8.83 -1.56
N LYS A 310 -55.24 -8.52 -0.32
CA LYS A 310 -54.62 -9.07 0.90
C LYS A 310 -55.10 -10.50 1.14
N SER A 311 -54.21 -11.45 1.47
CA SER A 311 -54.51 -12.46 2.51
C SER A 311 -53.28 -13.20 3.05
N LYS A 312 -53.45 -13.73 4.27
CA LYS A 312 -52.47 -14.34 5.18
C LYS A 312 -52.63 -15.88 5.15
N LYS A 313 -51.57 -16.63 5.51
CA LYS A 313 -51.61 -17.90 6.30
C LYS A 313 -51.86 -19.25 5.57
N GLY A 314 -51.01 -20.26 5.87
CA GLY A 314 -51.20 -21.69 5.57
C GLY A 314 -49.98 -22.31 4.84
N LYS A 315 -49.08 -23.12 5.43
CA LYS A 315 -49.14 -24.42 6.15
C LYS A 315 -49.10 -25.66 5.23
N LYS A 316 -47.94 -26.33 5.20
CA LYS A 316 -47.63 -27.73 4.80
C LYS A 316 -48.15 -28.27 3.45
N LYS A 317 -47.22 -28.78 2.64
CA LYS A 317 -46.92 -30.23 2.67
C LYS A 317 -45.42 -30.42 2.84
#